data_AF-A0A0G0IJT1-F1
#
_entry.id   AF-A0A0G0IJT1-F1
#
_cell.length_a   1.000
_cell.length_b   1.000
_cell.length_c   1.000
_cell.angle_alpha   90.00
_cell.angle_beta   90.00
_cell.angle_gamma   90.00
#
_symmetry.space_group_name_H-M   'P 1'
#
loop_
_entity.id
_entity.type
_entity.pdbx_description
1 polymer ?
#
loop_
_entity_poly.entity_id
_entity_poly.type
_entity_poly.pdbx_seq_one_letter_code
_entity_poly.pdbx_strand_id
1 'polypeptide(L)' 'MPLDPKIKQNIIDQFATHKGDTGSPEVQAALLS' A
#
# COMPACT_ATOMS: atom_id res chain seq x y z
N MET A 1 14.14 -0.02 8.60
CA MET A 1 13.67 1.37 8.79
C MET A 1 12.19 1.41 8.43
N PRO A 2 11.33 2.15 9.14
CA PRO A 2 9.93 2.30 8.74
C PRO A 2 9.82 3.13 7.45
N LEU A 3 8.86 2.77 6.59
CA LEU A 3 8.50 3.54 5.39
C LEU A 3 7.87 4.88 5.79
N ASP A 4 8.17 5.94 5.04
CA ASP A 4 7.52 7.25 5.23
C ASP A 4 5.99 7.10 5.08
N PRO A 5 5.17 7.65 6.02
CA PRO A 5 3.72 7.49 5.98
C PRO A 5 3.05 8.00 4.70
N LYS A 6 3.60 9.04 4.07
CA LYS A 6 3.05 9.61 2.84
C LYS A 6 3.34 8.71 1.65
N ILE A 7 4.54 8.12 1.60
CA ILE A 7 4.88 7.11 0.60
C ILE A 7 3.99 5.87 0.78
N LYS A 8 3.82 5.41 2.04
CA LYS A 8 2.93 4.29 2.35
C LYS A 8 1.51 4.54 1.85
N GLN A 9 0.95 5.73 2.12
CA GLN A 9 -0.40 6.05 1.69
C GLN A 9 -0.52 6.09 0.16
N ASN A 10 0.46 6.68 -0.54
CA ASN A 10 0.48 6.70 -2.00
C ASN A 10 0.52 5.29 -2.61
N ILE A 11 1.31 4.37 -2.02
CA ILE A 11 1.37 2.97 -2.46
C ILE A 11 0.01 2.30 -2.26
N ILE A 12 -0.61 2.45 -1.09
CA ILE A 12 -1.93 1.87 -0.82
C ILE A 12 -2.96 2.40 -1.84
N ASP A 13 -3.01 3.71 -2.05
CA ASP A 13 -3.98 4.33 -2.97
C ASP A 13 -3.78 3.88 -4.43
N GLN A 14 -2.54 3.60 -4.84
CA GLN A 14 -2.20 3.15 -6.20
C GLN A 14 -2.56 1.69 -6.46
N PHE A 15 -2.44 0.82 -5.46
CA PHE A 15 -2.60 -0.62 -5.61
C PHE A 15 -3.90 -1.18 -5.00
N ALA A 16 -4.68 -0.35 -4.30
CA ALA A 16 -5.97 -0.74 -3.75
C ALA A 16 -6.94 -1.24 -4.83
N THR A 17 -7.49 -2.43 -4.64
CA THR A 17 -8.46 -3.04 -5.57
C THR A 17 -9.86 -2.48 -5.38
N HIS A 18 -10.14 -1.96 -4.18
CA HIS A 18 -11.38 -1.26 -3.84
C HIS A 18 -11.10 -0.24 -2.72
N LYS A 19 -12.07 0.65 -2.48
CA LYS A 19 -11.95 1.64 -1.40
C LYS A 19 -11.70 0.94 -0.05
N GLY A 20 -10.68 1.39 0.66
CA GLY A 20 -10.31 0.84 1.97
C GLY A 20 -9.55 -0.49 1.92
N ASP A 21 -9.15 -0.96 0.74
CA ASP A 21 -8.26 -2.11 0.61
C ASP A 21 -6.85 -1.74 1.07
N THR A 22 -6.45 -2.26 2.22
CA THR A 22 -5.11 -2.06 2.79
C THR A 22 -4.36 -3.37 2.97
N GLY A 23 -4.89 -4.48 2.46
CA GLY A 23 -4.46 -5.82 2.84
C GLY A 23 -4.52 -6.86 1.72
N SER A 24 -4.94 -6.49 0.52
CA SER A 24 -4.84 -7.37 -0.64
C SER A 24 -3.40 -7.79 -0.94
N PRO A 25 -3.20 -8.95 -1.60
CA PRO A 25 -1.89 -9.40 -2.02
C PRO A 25 -1.10 -8.34 -2.81
N GLU A 26 -1.78 -7.57 -3.65
CA GLU A 26 -1.21 -6.51 -4.48
C GLU A 26 -0.65 -5.37 -3.61
N VAL A 27 -1.45 -4.87 -2.66
CA VAL A 27 -1.03 -3.81 -1.72
C VAL A 27 0.11 -4.31 -0.83
N GLN A 28 0.03 -5.54 -0.32
CA GLN A 28 1.08 -6.11 0.51
C GLN A 28 2.40 -6.30 -0.25
N ALA A 29 2.35 -6.79 -1.49
CA ALA A 29 3.53 -6.94 -2.32
C ALA A 29 4.20 -5.58 -2.59
N ALA A 30 3.42 -4.56 -2.93
CA ALA A 30 3.93 -3.21 -3.19
C ALA A 30 4.57 -2.54 -1.96
N LEU A 31 4.12 -2.89 -0.74
CA LEU A 31 4.71 -2.40 0.51
C LEU A 31 5.99 -3.13 0.93
N LEU A 32 6.26 -4.32 0.39
CA LEU A 32 7.45 -5.13 0.67
C LEU A 32 8.58 -4.93 -0.34
N SER A 33 8.27 -4.37 -1.51
CA SER A 33 9.23 -3.98 -2.55
C SER A 33 10.06 -2.74 -2.24
#